data_AF-A0AAV9QYF3-F1
#
_entry.id   AF-A0AAV9QYF3-F1
#
_cell.length_a   1.000
_cell.length_b   1.000
_cell.length_c   1.000
_cell.angle_alpha   90.00
_cell.angle_beta   90.00
_cell.angle_gamma   90.00
#
_symmetry.space_group_name_H-M   'P 1'
#
loop_
_entity.id
_entity.type
_entity.pdbx_description
1 polymer ?
#
loop_
_entity_poly.entity_id
_entity_poly.type
_entity_poly.pdbx_seq_one_letter_code
_entity_poly.pdbx_strand_id
1 'polypeptide(L)'
;MQVKITDNALARDLFPMDYHCLGDNENRPVRWMALESLLNNDFSRPGVSALDQFFLVTNLTNIPKAGTNWLPVADRSFSHQWAFGVTLWELMTLGQTPYVDIDPFEMSAYLKDGYRIAQPINCPDELFAVMACCWALDPEERPKFQQLVQCLTEFHAALGAYV
;
A
#
# COMPACT_ATOMS: atom_id res chain seq x y z
N MET A 1 5.81 -6.82 -18.96
CA MET A 1 6.37 -7.02 -17.61
C MET A 1 5.34 -7.79 -16.78
N GLN A 2 5.72 -8.86 -16.08
CA GLN A 2 4.79 -9.65 -15.25
C GLN A 2 5.10 -9.39 -13.77
N VAL A 3 4.15 -8.78 -13.05
CA VAL A 3 4.26 -8.50 -11.60
C VAL A 3 3.56 -9.63 -10.83
N LYS A 4 4.13 -10.05 -9.70
CA LYS A 4 3.56 -11.08 -8.81
C LYS A 4 3.71 -10.66 -7.36
N ILE A 5 2.69 -10.98 -6.57
CA ILE A 5 2.71 -10.82 -5.13
C ILE A 5 3.41 -12.05 -4.51
N THR A 6 4.33 -11.82 -3.58
CA THR A 6 5.07 -12.86 -2.86
C THR A 6 4.78 -12.82 -1.37
N ASP A 7 5.13 -13.88 -0.64
CA ASP A 7 5.01 -13.95 0.81
C ASP A 7 6.06 -13.07 1.53
N ASN A 8 5.79 -12.75 2.79
CA ASN A 8 6.52 -11.76 3.59
C ASN A 8 7.61 -12.33 4.50
N ALA A 9 7.95 -13.61 4.37
CA ALA A 9 8.77 -14.31 5.36
C ALA A 9 10.16 -13.67 5.61
N LEU A 10 10.70 -12.92 4.65
CA LEU A 10 12.01 -12.26 4.72
C LEU A 10 11.95 -10.73 4.54
N ALA A 11 10.75 -10.13 4.45
CA ALA A 11 10.61 -8.68 4.16
C ALA A 11 11.34 -7.80 5.17
N ARG A 12 11.22 -8.15 6.45
CA ARG A 12 11.83 -7.42 7.58
C ARG A 12 13.35 -7.49 7.58
N ASP A 13 13.91 -8.58 7.08
CA ASP A 13 15.36 -8.79 7.03
C ASP A 13 15.98 -8.11 5.81
N LEU A 14 15.25 -8.02 4.70
CA LEU A 14 15.71 -7.40 3.47
C LEU A 14 15.54 -5.88 3.47
N PHE A 15 14.49 -5.37 4.11
CA PHE A 15 14.13 -3.94 4.11
C PHE A 15 13.89 -3.41 5.52
N PRO A 16 14.86 -3.47 6.43
CA PRO A 16 14.67 -3.10 7.83
C PRO A 16 14.33 -1.61 8.02
N MET A 17 14.68 -0.76 7.05
CA MET A 17 14.48 0.70 7.14
C MET A 17 13.01 1.11 6.99
N ASP A 18 12.18 0.26 6.40
CA ASP A 18 10.77 0.55 6.15
C ASP A 18 9.86 0.06 7.29
N TYR A 19 10.44 -0.63 8.28
CA TYR A 19 9.77 -1.12 9.46
C TYR A 19 10.15 -0.28 10.68
N HIS A 20 9.14 0.22 11.40
CA HIS A 20 9.32 1.06 12.58
C HIS A 20 8.56 0.50 13.78
N CYS A 21 9.15 0.65 14.97
CA CYS A 21 8.53 0.30 16.25
C CYS A 21 7.90 1.55 16.86
N LEU A 22 6.58 1.52 17.11
CA LEU A 22 5.83 2.64 17.67
C LEU A 22 5.66 2.54 19.19
N GLY A 23 6.63 1.93 19.87
CA GLY A 23 6.67 1.80 21.34
C GLY A 23 6.14 0.48 21.91
N ASP A 24 5.73 -0.47 21.06
CA ASP A 24 5.19 -1.78 21.44
C ASP A 24 6.15 -2.95 21.16
N ASN A 25 7.42 -2.67 20.86
CA ASN A 25 8.44 -3.64 20.42
C ASN A 25 8.06 -4.43 19.15
N GLU A 26 7.03 -4.02 18.41
CA GLU A 26 6.66 -4.62 17.13
C GLU A 26 7.07 -3.72 15.97
N ASN A 27 7.89 -4.26 15.07
CA ASN A 27 8.30 -3.59 13.84
C ASN A 27 7.19 -3.70 12.78
N ARG A 28 6.71 -2.55 12.28
CA ARG A 28 5.58 -2.47 11.34
C ARG A 28 5.87 -1.51 10.19
N PRO A 29 5.30 -1.73 8.99
CA PRO A 29 5.47 -0.83 7.84
C PRO A 29 4.55 0.41 7.96
N VAL A 30 4.83 1.28 8.94
CA VAL A 30 3.98 2.40 9.36
C VAL A 30 3.52 3.28 8.19
N ARG A 31 4.40 3.52 7.22
CA ARG A 31 4.14 4.39 6.05
C ARG A 31 3.13 3.80 5.04
N TRP A 32 2.88 2.49 5.09
CA TRP A 32 1.92 1.77 4.24
C TRP A 32 0.61 1.45 4.96
N MET A 33 0.50 1.76 6.24
CA MET A 33 -0.65 1.41 7.06
C MET A 33 -1.73 2.49 6.97
N ALA A 34 -2.99 2.03 6.94
CA ALA A 34 -4.14 2.92 7.03
C ALA A 34 -4.27 3.52 8.44
N LEU A 35 -4.91 4.69 8.53
CA LEU A 35 -5.03 5.41 9.80
C LEU A 35 -5.73 4.57 10.88
N GLU A 36 -6.81 3.87 10.54
CA GLU A 36 -7.53 3.01 11.50
C GLU A 36 -6.65 1.88 12.04
N SER A 37 -5.72 1.38 11.22
CA SER A 37 -4.74 0.39 11.67
C SER A 37 -3.79 1.04 12.67
N LEU A 38 -3.23 2.22 12.37
CA LEU A 38 -2.33 2.95 13.28
C LEU A 38 -2.99 3.32 14.62
N LEU A 39 -4.29 3.61 14.64
CA LEU A 39 -4.98 4.08 15.84
C LEU A 39 -5.59 2.99 16.71
N ASN A 40 -6.23 1.99 16.10
CA ASN A 40 -7.00 1.01 16.86
C ASN A 40 -6.14 -0.09 17.47
N ASN A 41 -4.82 -0.08 17.22
CA ASN A 41 -3.89 -1.12 17.64
C ASN A 41 -4.41 -2.54 17.29
N ASP A 42 -5.25 -2.63 16.24
CA ASP A 42 -6.10 -3.77 15.88
C ASP A 42 -5.24 -4.81 15.12
N PHE A 43 -4.11 -5.16 15.75
CA PHE A 43 -2.99 -5.88 15.14
C PHE A 43 -2.88 -7.33 15.59
N SER A 44 -3.60 -7.72 16.63
CA SER A 44 -3.50 -9.06 17.25
C SER A 44 -4.23 -10.17 16.49
N ARG A 45 -4.45 -10.03 15.18
CA ARG A 45 -5.11 -11.07 14.36
C ARG A 45 -4.33 -11.36 13.08
N PRO A 46 -4.34 -12.61 12.60
CA PRO A 46 -3.45 -13.13 11.54
C PRO A 46 -3.56 -12.46 10.15
N GLY A 47 -4.29 -11.35 10.01
CA GLY A 47 -4.44 -10.58 8.77
C GLY A 47 -3.34 -9.55 8.48
N VAL A 48 -2.53 -9.16 9.47
CA VAL A 48 -1.39 -8.22 9.24
C VAL A 48 -0.33 -8.77 8.28
N SER A 49 -0.23 -10.10 8.13
CA SER A 49 0.66 -10.73 7.16
C SER A 49 0.36 -10.37 5.70
N ALA A 50 -0.86 -9.91 5.38
CA ALA A 50 -1.23 -9.54 4.01
C ALA A 50 -0.80 -8.12 3.63
N LEU A 51 -0.59 -7.20 4.59
CA LEU A 51 -0.01 -5.87 4.29
C LEU A 51 1.49 -5.98 4.01
N ASP A 52 2.19 -6.86 4.73
CA ASP A 52 3.60 -7.16 4.45
C ASP A 52 3.81 -7.78 3.05
N GLN A 53 2.79 -8.41 2.46
CA GLN A 53 2.86 -9.01 1.11
C GLN A 53 2.83 -7.98 -0.01
N PHE A 54 2.18 -6.82 0.19
CA PHE A 54 2.17 -5.74 -0.81
C PHE A 54 3.48 -4.96 -0.83
N PHE A 55 4.14 -4.85 0.33
CA PHE A 55 5.40 -4.15 0.52
C PHE A 55 6.57 -4.74 -0.30
N LEU A 56 6.63 -6.06 -0.47
CA LEU A 56 7.70 -6.72 -1.25
C LEU A 56 7.52 -6.63 -2.78
N VAL A 57 6.33 -6.27 -3.27
CA VAL A 57 6.03 -6.24 -4.71
C VAL A 57 6.85 -5.19 -5.46
N THR A 58 7.31 -4.15 -4.75
CA THR A 58 8.08 -3.04 -5.33
C THR A 58 9.57 -3.34 -5.49
N ASN A 59 10.10 -4.38 -4.83
CA ASN A 59 11.56 -4.57 -4.71
C ASN A 59 12.12 -5.90 -5.25
N LEU A 60 11.30 -6.83 -5.76
CA LEU A 60 11.78 -8.11 -6.29
C LEU A 60 11.28 -8.37 -7.71
N THR A 61 12.01 -7.88 -8.71
CA THR A 61 11.83 -8.28 -10.12
C THR A 61 12.32 -9.70 -10.45
N ASN A 62 12.72 -10.54 -9.50
CA ASN A 62 13.07 -11.94 -9.77
C ASN A 62 13.07 -12.78 -8.48
N ILE A 63 12.22 -13.81 -8.39
CA ILE A 63 12.36 -15.11 -7.66
C ILE A 63 11.04 -15.91 -7.78
N PRO A 64 11.03 -17.26 -7.73
CA PRO A 64 10.01 -18.09 -8.36
C PRO A 64 8.79 -18.44 -7.47
N LYS A 65 7.76 -18.93 -8.17
CA LYS A 65 6.37 -19.20 -7.75
C LYS A 65 6.27 -20.15 -6.54
N ALA A 66 5.50 -19.75 -5.53
CA ALA A 66 4.84 -20.68 -4.62
C ALA A 66 3.34 -20.33 -4.57
N GLY A 67 2.50 -21.33 -4.85
CA GLY A 67 1.05 -21.18 -4.86
C GLY A 67 0.48 -21.22 -3.45
N THR A 68 -0.48 -20.35 -3.18
CA THR A 68 -1.33 -20.42 -1.98
C THR A 68 -2.78 -20.18 -2.37
N ASN A 69 -3.63 -21.13 -1.97
CA ASN A 69 -5.08 -21.03 -2.06
C ASN A 69 -5.56 -19.97 -1.06
N TRP A 70 -6.20 -18.92 -1.56
CA TRP A 70 -6.86 -17.90 -0.75
C TRP A 70 -8.13 -18.49 -0.12
N LEU A 71 -8.10 -18.80 1.18
CA LEU A 71 -9.33 -18.94 1.96
C LEU A 71 -10.05 -17.58 1.99
N PRO A 72 -11.40 -17.54 2.01
CA PRO A 72 -12.16 -16.30 2.00
C PRO A 72 -12.09 -15.65 3.38
N VAL A 73 -11.05 -14.85 3.63
CA VAL A 73 -10.94 -14.03 4.84
C VAL A 73 -11.71 -12.73 4.60
N ALA A 74 -13.01 -12.76 4.91
CA ALA A 74 -13.93 -11.64 4.76
C ALA A 74 -13.82 -10.59 5.88
N ASP A 75 -12.68 -10.46 6.56
CA ASP A 75 -12.52 -9.51 7.67
C ASP A 75 -11.47 -8.44 7.30
N ARG A 76 -11.99 -7.26 6.92
CA ARG A 76 -11.33 -5.97 6.65
C ARG A 76 -10.32 -5.92 5.50
N SER A 77 -10.85 -6.02 4.28
CA SER A 77 -10.12 -5.71 3.05
C SER A 77 -9.67 -4.24 2.94
N PHE A 78 -10.21 -3.32 3.76
CA PHE A 78 -10.07 -1.87 3.61
C PHE A 78 -8.64 -1.33 3.77
N SER A 79 -7.82 -1.96 4.60
CA SER A 79 -6.41 -1.57 4.77
C SER A 79 -5.57 -1.94 3.55
N HIS A 80 -5.97 -2.96 2.79
CA HIS A 80 -5.25 -3.38 1.59
C HIS A 80 -5.37 -2.38 0.46
N GLN A 81 -6.49 -1.66 0.30
CA GLN A 81 -6.57 -0.62 -0.73
C GLN A 81 -5.72 0.58 -0.37
N TRP A 82 -5.62 0.93 0.91
CA TRP A 82 -4.70 1.97 1.35
C TRP A 82 -3.25 1.64 0.97
N ALA A 83 -2.78 0.46 1.37
CA ALA A 83 -1.44 -0.01 1.03
C ALA A 83 -1.24 -0.09 -0.49
N PHE A 84 -2.25 -0.54 -1.24
CA PHE A 84 -2.23 -0.55 -2.70
C PHE A 84 -2.08 0.85 -3.30
N GLY A 85 -2.74 1.86 -2.74
CA GLY A 85 -2.56 3.26 -3.16
C GLY A 85 -1.14 3.75 -2.94
N VAL A 86 -0.52 3.41 -1.79
CA VAL A 86 0.90 3.71 -1.52
C VAL A 86 1.81 2.97 -2.50
N THR A 87 1.54 1.70 -2.79
CA THR A 87 2.28 0.92 -3.79
C THR A 87 2.17 1.51 -5.20
N LEU A 88 1.00 2.00 -5.60
CA LEU A 88 0.85 2.71 -6.89
C LEU A 88 1.69 3.98 -6.92
N TRP A 89 1.74 4.73 -5.82
CA TRP A 89 2.60 5.90 -5.70
C TRP A 89 4.08 5.54 -5.85
N GLU A 90 4.53 4.47 -5.19
CA GLU A 90 5.90 3.96 -5.33
C GLU A 90 6.23 3.55 -6.76
N LEU A 91 5.30 2.88 -7.45
CA LEU A 91 5.49 2.49 -8.84
C LEU A 91 5.68 3.71 -9.74
N MET A 92 4.94 4.79 -9.49
CA MET A 92 5.07 6.05 -10.24
C MET A 92 6.34 6.82 -9.91
N THR A 93 6.88 6.67 -8.70
CA THR A 93 8.13 7.32 -8.28
C THR A 93 9.37 6.44 -8.51
N LEU A 94 9.21 5.26 -9.13
CA LEU A 94 10.28 4.29 -9.37
C LEU A 94 10.93 3.77 -8.06
N GLY A 95 10.10 3.57 -7.03
CA GLY A 95 10.52 2.99 -5.75
C GLY A 95 11.07 4.01 -4.75
N GLN A 96 10.60 5.26 -4.78
CA GLN A 96 10.91 6.19 -3.70
C GLN A 96 10.22 5.77 -2.40
N THR A 97 10.84 6.10 -1.26
CA THR A 97 10.24 5.87 0.05
C THR A 97 9.08 6.85 0.27
N PRO A 98 7.85 6.37 0.51
CA PRO A 98 6.71 7.23 0.80
C PRO A 98 6.89 7.94 2.14
N TYR A 99 6.41 9.18 2.21
CA TYR A 99 6.46 10.04 3.40
C TYR A 99 7.87 10.28 3.97
N VAL A 100 8.93 10.29 3.14
CA VAL A 100 10.34 10.34 3.60
C VAL A 100 10.62 11.44 4.64
N ASP A 101 9.94 12.59 4.52
CA ASP A 101 10.10 13.75 5.40
C ASP A 101 9.29 13.69 6.70
N ILE A 102 8.47 12.65 6.88
CA ILE A 102 7.59 12.49 8.05
C ILE A 102 8.16 11.43 8.97
N ASP A 103 8.23 11.75 10.26
CA ASP A 103 8.62 10.81 11.29
C ASP A 103 7.51 9.74 11.48
N PRO A 104 7.86 8.44 11.56
CA PRO A 104 6.88 7.36 11.76
C PRO A 104 5.97 7.56 12.98
N PHE A 105 6.47 8.17 14.07
CA PHE A 105 5.67 8.47 15.26
C PHE A 105 4.62 9.56 15.00
N GLU A 106 4.91 10.50 14.09
CA GLU A 106 4.01 11.59 13.72
C GLU A 106 3.02 11.21 12.60
N MET A 107 3.24 10.08 11.91
CA MET A 107 2.41 9.61 10.81
C MET A 107 0.90 9.59 11.15
N SER A 108 0.56 9.11 12.35
CA SER A 108 -0.84 9.03 12.78
C SER A 108 -1.50 10.40 12.95
N ALA A 109 -0.76 11.41 13.42
CA ALA A 109 -1.23 12.79 13.53
C ALA A 109 -1.32 13.45 12.14
N TYR A 110 -0.29 13.26 11.32
CA TYR A 110 -0.23 13.76 9.95
C TYR A 110 -1.43 13.29 9.11
N LEU A 111 -1.76 12.00 9.17
CA LEU A 111 -2.90 11.44 8.44
C LEU A 111 -4.27 11.88 9.00
N LYS A 112 -4.37 12.09 10.32
CA LYS A 112 -5.57 12.63 11.00
C LYS A 112 -5.89 14.04 10.55
N ASP A 113 -4.87 14.88 10.39
CA ASP A 113 -5.01 16.25 9.94
C ASP A 113 -5.39 16.35 8.44
N GLY A 114 -5.54 15.21 7.77
CA GLY A 114 -5.99 15.12 6.39
C GLY A 114 -4.85 15.25 5.38
N TYR A 115 -3.61 15.38 5.83
CA TYR A 115 -2.47 15.41 4.92
C TYR A 115 -2.25 14.05 4.26
N ARG A 116 -1.82 14.08 3.00
CA ARG A 116 -1.55 12.90 2.16
C ARG A 116 -0.22 13.11 1.42
N ILE A 117 0.29 12.04 0.85
CA ILE A 117 1.49 12.11 0.03
C ILE A 117 1.22 12.94 -1.23
N ALA A 118 2.22 13.73 -1.65
CA ALA A 118 2.09 14.59 -2.81
C ALA A 118 2.04 13.77 -4.12
N GLN A 119 1.39 14.34 -5.13
CA GLN A 119 1.36 13.75 -6.48
C GLN A 119 2.78 13.64 -7.05
N PRO A 120 3.20 12.46 -7.57
CA PRO A 120 4.49 12.29 -8.21
C PRO A 120 4.64 13.17 -9.46
N ILE A 121 5.89 13.55 -9.76
CA ILE A 121 6.24 14.21 -11.01
C ILE A 121 5.94 13.24 -12.16
N ASN A 122 5.24 13.71 -13.20
CA ASN A 122 4.78 12.92 -14.34
C ASN A 122 3.66 11.90 -14.05
N CYS A 123 2.97 12.01 -12.91
CA CYS A 123 1.77 11.21 -12.65
C CYS A 123 0.52 11.92 -13.18
N PRO A 124 -0.27 11.32 -14.09
CA PRO A 124 -1.53 11.89 -14.54
C PRO A 124 -2.54 12.08 -13.40
N ASP A 125 -3.31 13.16 -13.45
CA ASP A 125 -4.27 13.52 -12.41
C ASP A 125 -5.32 12.43 -12.18
N GLU A 126 -5.74 11.72 -13.24
CA GLU A 126 -6.70 10.63 -13.12
C GLU A 126 -6.15 9.46 -12.30
N LEU A 127 -4.86 9.14 -12.47
CA LEU A 127 -4.21 8.08 -11.71
C LEU A 127 -4.01 8.52 -10.26
N PHE A 128 -3.61 9.76 -10.02
CA PHE A 128 -3.48 10.30 -8.68
C PHE A 128 -4.83 10.36 -7.95
N ALA A 129 -5.93 10.68 -8.64
CA ALA A 129 -7.27 10.64 -8.07
C ALA A 129 -7.64 9.22 -7.59
N VAL A 130 -7.30 8.18 -8.36
CA VAL A 130 -7.48 6.78 -7.93
C VAL A 130 -6.67 6.48 -6.67
N MET A 131 -5.41 6.92 -6.60
CA MET A 131 -4.59 6.76 -5.39
C MET A 131 -5.19 7.51 -4.19
N ALA A 132 -5.67 8.73 -4.39
CA ALA A 132 -6.28 9.54 -3.34
C ALA A 132 -7.56 8.90 -2.78
N CYS A 133 -8.40 8.29 -3.63
CA CYS A 133 -9.58 7.53 -3.21
C CYS A 133 -9.22 6.33 -2.33
N CYS A 134 -8.08 5.67 -2.58
CA CYS A 134 -7.58 4.60 -1.71
C CYS A 134 -7.22 5.09 -0.29
N TRP A 135 -6.91 6.38 -0.14
CA TRP A 135 -6.52 7.00 1.13
C TRP A 135 -7.66 7.73 1.84
N ALA A 136 -8.91 7.37 1.54
CA ALA A 136 -10.08 7.85 2.26
C ALA A 136 -10.00 7.45 3.75
N LEU A 137 -10.38 8.39 4.63
CA LEU A 137 -10.42 8.16 6.08
C LEU A 137 -11.48 7.11 6.43
N ASP A 138 -12.63 7.17 5.77
CA ASP A 138 -13.67 6.15 5.88
C ASP A 138 -13.28 4.92 5.05
N PRO A 139 -13.15 3.73 5.67
CA PRO A 139 -12.96 2.47 4.96
C PRO A 139 -14.02 2.20 3.89
N GLU A 140 -15.28 2.58 4.10
CA GLU A 140 -16.38 2.26 3.19
C GLU A 140 -16.34 3.06 1.88
N GLU A 141 -15.74 4.25 1.92
CA GLU A 141 -15.53 5.13 0.76
C GLU A 141 -14.38 4.64 -0.14
N ARG A 142 -13.55 3.70 0.33
CA ARG A 142 -12.42 3.18 -0.45
C ARG A 142 -12.92 2.28 -1.58
N PRO A 143 -12.37 2.44 -2.80
CA PRO A 143 -12.79 1.64 -3.96
C PRO A 143 -12.47 0.16 -3.73
N LYS A 144 -13.33 -0.74 -4.19
CA LYS A 144 -13.05 -2.18 -4.14
C LYS A 144 -11.98 -2.54 -5.17
N PHE A 145 -11.27 -3.65 -4.95
CA PHE A 145 -10.24 -4.13 -5.91
C PHE A 145 -10.78 -4.30 -7.33
N GLN A 146 -12.04 -4.72 -7.49
CA GLN A 146 -12.67 -4.81 -8.82
C GLN A 146 -12.73 -3.45 -9.53
N GLN A 147 -13.09 -2.39 -8.81
CA GLN A 147 -13.13 -1.02 -9.33
C GLN A 147 -11.73 -0.51 -9.65
N LEU A 148 -10.75 -0.80 -8.78
CA LEU A 148 -9.35 -0.46 -9.01
C LEU A 148 -8.79 -1.12 -10.28
N VAL A 149 -9.02 -2.43 -10.45
CA VAL A 149 -8.59 -3.16 -11.65
C VAL A 149 -9.24 -2.59 -12.90
N GLN A 150 -10.53 -2.25 -12.85
CA GLN A 150 -11.24 -1.66 -13.97
C GLN A 150 -10.63 -0.29 -14.35
N CYS A 151 -10.48 0.62 -13.37
CA CYS A 151 -9.91 1.94 -13.60
C CYS A 151 -8.49 1.86 -14.18
N LEU A 152 -7.64 0.98 -13.63
CA LEU A 152 -6.28 0.80 -14.12
C LEU A 152 -6.24 0.19 -15.53
N THR A 153 -7.19 -0.67 -15.87
CA THR A 153 -7.30 -1.26 -17.22
C THR A 153 -7.71 -0.19 -18.24
N GLU A 154 -8.69 0.64 -17.89
CA GLU A 154 -9.14 1.77 -18.72
C GLU A 154 -8.01 2.79 -18.91
N PHE A 155 -7.31 3.13 -17.83
CA PHE A 155 -6.15 4.02 -17.87
C PHE A 155 -5.01 3.46 -18.72
N HIS A 156 -4.69 2.17 -18.59
CA HIS A 156 -3.69 1.50 -19.43
C HIS A 156 -4.07 1.53 -20.92
N ALA A 157 -5.36 1.31 -21.24
CA ALA A 157 -5.86 1.39 -22.60
C ALA A 157 -5.76 2.83 -23.15
N ALA A 158 -6.06 3.85 -22.33
CA ALA A 158 -5.91 5.24 -22.70
C ALA A 158 -4.44 5.61 -22.97
N LEU A 159 -3.51 5.24 -22.08
CA LEU A 159 -2.07 5.48 -22.28
C LEU A 159 -1.54 4.82 -23.55
N GLY A 160 -2.00 3.61 -23.87
CA GLY A 160 -1.63 2.92 -25.10
C GLY A 160 -2.16 3.56 -26.39
N ALA A 161 -3.08 4.52 -26.30
CA ALA A 161 -3.55 5.30 -27.44
C ALA A 161 -2.80 6.63 -27.62
N TYR A 162 -2.09 7.11 -26.59
CA TYR A 162 -1.34 8.37 -26.59
C TYR A 162 0.16 8.19 -26.88
N VAL A 163 0.66 6.96 -26.97
CA VAL A 163 2.05 6.58 -27.29
C VAL A 163 2.07 5.70 -28.53
#